data_AF-A0A8J6DHT0-F1
#
_entry.id   AF-A0A8J6DHT0-F1
#
_cell.length_a   1.000
_cell.length_b   1.000
_cell.length_c   1.000
_cell.angle_alpha   90.00
_cell.angle_beta   90.00
_cell.angle_gamma   90.00
#
_symmetry.space_group_name_H-M   'P 1'
#
loop_
_entity.id
_entity.type
_entity.pdbx_description
1 polymer ?
#
loop_
_entity_poly.entity_id
_entity_poly.type
_entity_poly.pdbx_seq_one_letter_code
_entity_poly.pdbx_strand_id
1 'polypeptide(L)'
;MLLPVFTLKLRHKINPRMVAVGRYDGIHPCLAAATQAGKVFIHNPHKRSQHLSASRVLQSPLESDISLLNINQAVSCLAAGVLNPELGYDTLLVGTQTNLLAYDVYNNSDLFYREVDARSDRTGEVIFKDNFSSSIAGVVEGDYRMDGRVQLICCSVDGEVRGYLPGTAEMRGNLMDTSVEQDLIRELSQKKQNLLLELRNYEENAKADLGSPPNEADGHRGIIPANTKLHTALSVNLGSEIQAAHAELCISTSNDTIIRAVLIFAEGIFLGESHVVHPSIHNLSSSVRIPISPPKDVPVDLHLKVFVGYRSSTQFHVFELTRQLPRFSTYALTSPGAASEPAGSVNFVIAERAQRITINTDDIDLAGDIIQSMASYFAIEDLQVEANFPAYFEELRKVLVKVDEYHSVHQKLSADMADNSNLIRSLLVRAEDARLMRDMKTMKSRYMELYDLNKDLLNEYKIRCSNHTELLENLKAVNQAIQRAGRLRVGKPKNQVITACRDAIRSNNINTLFRIMRVGTASS
;
A
#
# COMPACT_ATOMS: atom_id res chain seq x y z
N MET A 1 19.10 -8.88 26.94
CA MET A 1 17.63 -8.81 26.68
C MET A 1 17.11 -7.46 27.19
N LEU A 2 16.41 -6.66 26.38
CA LEU A 2 15.78 -5.42 26.87
C LEU A 2 14.50 -5.78 27.63
N LEU A 3 14.39 -5.33 28.89
CA LEU A 3 13.17 -5.45 29.68
C LEU A 3 12.31 -4.19 29.50
N PRO A 4 10.97 -4.30 29.51
CA PRO A 4 10.09 -3.13 29.45
C PRO A 4 10.32 -2.28 30.72
N VAL A 5 10.63 -1.00 30.53
CA VAL A 5 10.96 -0.07 31.63
C VAL A 5 9.68 0.38 32.35
N PHE A 6 8.55 0.32 31.65
CA PHE A 6 7.21 0.38 32.22
C PHE A 6 6.25 -0.46 31.37
N THR A 7 5.17 -0.93 32.00
CA THR A 7 4.02 -1.58 31.35
C THR A 7 2.74 -0.95 31.88
N LEU A 8 1.85 -0.53 30.99
CA LEU A 8 0.55 0.06 31.32
C LEU A 8 -0.56 -0.67 30.55
N LYS A 9 -1.74 -0.81 31.17
CA LYS A 9 -2.93 -1.38 30.53
C LYS A 9 -4.06 -0.37 30.51
N LEU A 10 -4.28 0.23 29.35
CA LEU A 10 -5.36 1.18 29.08
C LEU A 10 -6.66 0.42 28.81
N ARG A 11 -7.79 0.91 29.34
CA ARG A 11 -9.12 0.27 29.14
C ARG A 11 -9.77 0.58 27.79
N HIS A 12 -9.02 1.17 26.87
CA HIS A 12 -9.49 1.57 25.54
C HIS A 12 -8.82 0.73 24.45
N LYS A 13 -9.62 0.19 23.52
CA LYS A 13 -9.10 -0.45 22.31
C LYS A 13 -8.51 0.61 21.37
N ILE A 14 -7.29 0.37 20.89
CA ILE A 14 -6.51 1.28 20.07
C ILE A 14 -6.64 0.87 18.59
N ASN A 15 -6.91 1.83 17.71
CA ASN A 15 -6.96 1.58 16.28
C ASN A 15 -5.53 1.44 15.71
N PRO A 16 -5.25 0.44 14.85
CA PRO A 16 -3.95 0.30 14.19
C PRO A 16 -3.54 1.54 13.39
N ARG A 17 -2.24 1.88 13.44
CA ARG A 17 -1.57 3.01 12.78
C ARG A 17 -2.05 4.41 13.23
N MET A 18 -2.71 4.51 14.39
CA MET A 18 -3.30 5.76 14.89
C MET A 18 -2.86 6.04 16.34
N VAL A 19 -1.54 6.13 16.54
CA VAL A 19 -0.90 6.39 17.84
C VAL A 19 0.20 7.43 17.62
N ALA A 20 0.29 8.41 18.52
CA ALA A 20 1.37 9.39 18.56
C ALA A 20 1.73 9.73 20.02
N VAL A 21 2.95 10.21 20.23
CA VAL A 21 3.38 10.82 21.49
C VAL A 21 3.80 12.25 21.19
N GLY A 22 3.39 13.18 22.06
CA GLY A 22 3.69 14.60 21.91
C GLY A 22 3.65 15.34 23.24
N ARG A 23 4.47 16.39 23.35
CA ARG A 23 4.48 17.37 24.44
C ARG A 23 3.44 18.45 24.17
N TYR A 24 2.18 18.11 24.41
CA TYR A 24 1.05 18.98 24.11
C TYR A 24 1.04 20.28 24.94
N ASP A 25 1.59 20.26 26.15
CA ASP A 25 1.79 21.43 27.01
C ASP A 25 3.24 22.01 26.89
N GLY A 26 3.98 21.59 25.86
CA GLY A 26 5.39 21.93 25.63
C GLY A 26 6.40 21.19 26.51
N ILE A 27 5.97 20.58 27.62
CA ILE A 27 6.87 20.06 28.66
C ILE A 27 6.67 18.55 28.86
N HIS A 28 5.44 18.12 29.15
CA HIS A 28 5.11 16.75 29.55
C HIS A 28 4.64 15.92 28.33
N PRO A 29 5.32 14.80 28.04
CA PRO A 29 4.93 13.91 26.96
C PRO A 29 3.65 13.16 27.33
N CYS A 30 2.70 13.19 26.39
CA CYS A 30 1.41 12.53 26.49
C CYS A 30 1.29 11.50 25.36
N LEU A 31 0.58 10.40 25.62
CA LEU A 31 0.24 9.40 24.60
C LEU A 31 -1.14 9.72 24.03
N ALA A 32 -1.24 10.04 22.75
CA ALA A 32 -2.50 10.18 22.03
C ALA A 32 -2.77 8.97 21.14
N ALA A 33 -3.98 8.42 21.19
CA ALA A 33 -4.35 7.32 20.31
C ALA A 33 -5.84 7.30 19.96
N ALA A 34 -6.16 6.90 18.73
CA ALA A 34 -7.53 6.80 18.27
C ALA A 34 -8.19 5.51 18.76
N THR A 35 -9.47 5.61 19.13
CA THR A 35 -10.28 4.48 19.59
C THR A 35 -11.42 4.17 18.64
N GLN A 36 -12.12 3.08 18.96
CA GLN A 36 -13.45 2.80 18.45
C GLN A 36 -14.41 3.99 18.71
N ALA A 37 -15.43 4.13 17.84
CA ALA A 37 -16.44 5.20 17.87
C ALA A 37 -15.94 6.65 17.64
N GLY A 38 -14.83 6.85 16.92
CA GLY A 38 -14.44 8.18 16.43
C GLY A 38 -14.01 9.16 17.54
N LYS A 39 -13.23 8.65 18.49
CA LYS A 39 -12.62 9.42 19.57
C LYS A 39 -11.11 9.23 19.58
N VAL A 40 -10.40 10.19 20.15
CA VAL A 40 -8.97 10.09 20.46
C VAL A 40 -8.82 10.22 21.97
N PHE A 41 -8.18 9.28 22.63
CA PHE A 41 -7.77 9.47 24.02
C PHE A 41 -6.39 10.11 24.07
N ILE A 42 -6.13 10.86 25.14
CA ILE A 42 -4.85 11.46 25.48
C ILE A 42 -4.57 11.07 26.93
N HIS A 43 -3.57 10.21 27.13
CA HIS A 43 -3.12 9.77 28.44
C HIS A 43 -1.91 10.61 28.88
N ASN A 44 -2.02 11.29 30.02
CA ASN A 44 -0.97 12.13 30.60
C ASN A 44 -0.68 11.67 32.05
N PRO A 45 0.42 10.93 32.30
CA PRO A 45 0.77 10.44 33.64
C PRO A 45 1.27 11.53 34.60
N HIS A 46 1.54 12.74 34.10
CA HIS A 46 2.10 13.86 34.85
C HIS A 46 1.02 14.85 35.34
N LYS A 47 -0.25 14.63 34.96
CA LYS A 47 -1.36 15.54 35.27
C LYS A 47 -1.81 15.43 36.72
N ARG A 48 -1.41 16.38 37.56
CA ARG A 48 -2.02 16.55 38.91
C ARG A 48 -3.46 17.02 38.76
N SER A 49 -4.39 16.35 39.46
CA SER A 49 -5.84 16.57 39.35
C SER A 49 -6.24 18.05 39.41
N GLN A 50 -6.62 18.60 38.26
CA GLN A 50 -7.30 19.88 38.11
C GLN A 50 -8.43 19.71 37.09
N HIS A 51 -9.65 20.11 37.49
CA HIS A 51 -10.84 20.02 36.67
C HIS A 51 -10.77 21.04 35.52
N LEU A 52 -10.65 20.56 34.29
CA LEU A 52 -10.88 21.32 33.07
C LEU A 52 -12.14 20.78 32.40
N SER A 53 -13.22 21.56 32.42
CA SER A 53 -14.53 21.20 31.84
C SER A 53 -14.83 22.09 30.62
N ALA A 54 -14.56 21.62 29.40
CA ALA A 54 -14.83 22.35 28.16
C ALA A 54 -15.07 21.45 26.93
N SER A 55 -15.50 22.06 25.82
CA SER A 55 -16.42 21.47 24.82
C SER A 55 -16.03 20.18 24.08
N ARG A 56 -14.78 19.92 23.71
CA ARG A 56 -14.39 18.72 22.94
C ARG A 56 -13.71 17.63 23.77
N VAL A 57 -13.05 18.02 24.87
CA VAL A 57 -12.21 17.16 25.70
C VAL A 57 -12.94 16.83 27.01
N LEU A 58 -13.37 15.59 27.14
CA LEU A 58 -14.03 15.06 28.34
C LEU A 58 -13.02 14.25 29.15
N GLN A 59 -12.84 14.54 30.42
CA GLN A 59 -12.07 13.65 31.30
C GLN A 59 -12.77 12.29 31.40
N SER A 60 -12.01 11.19 31.34
CA SER A 60 -12.60 9.85 31.46
C SER A 60 -13.22 9.68 32.85
N PRO A 61 -14.50 9.27 32.97
CA PRO A 61 -15.15 9.08 34.27
C PRO A 61 -14.61 7.86 35.06
N LEU A 62 -13.67 7.10 34.47
CA LEU A 62 -13.09 5.88 35.05
C LEU A 62 -11.60 6.01 35.39
N GLU A 63 -10.87 6.92 34.74
CA GLU A 63 -9.40 7.07 34.87
C GLU A 63 -9.04 8.56 34.77
N SER A 64 -8.53 9.14 35.86
CA SER A 64 -8.23 10.60 35.97
C SER A 64 -7.24 11.11 34.94
N ASP A 65 -6.35 10.22 34.49
CA ASP A 65 -5.15 10.54 33.72
C ASP A 65 -5.42 10.47 32.20
N ILE A 66 -6.64 10.07 31.81
CA ILE A 66 -7.11 10.00 30.43
C ILE A 66 -8.12 11.11 30.13
N SER A 67 -7.85 11.86 29.07
CA SER A 67 -8.75 12.83 28.46
C SER A 67 -9.24 12.33 27.10
N LEU A 68 -10.55 12.36 26.84
CA LEU A 68 -11.19 11.88 25.61
C LEU A 68 -11.63 13.04 24.72
N LEU A 69 -11.08 13.11 23.53
CA LEU A 69 -11.39 14.10 22.49
C LEU A 69 -12.38 13.50 21.50
N ASN A 70 -13.58 14.10 21.38
CA ASN A 70 -14.63 13.63 20.48
C ASN A 70 -14.41 14.19 19.05
N ILE A 71 -13.95 13.34 18.13
CA ILE A 71 -13.78 13.69 16.70
C ILE A 71 -15.11 13.52 15.93
N ASN A 72 -15.96 12.58 16.36
CA ASN A 72 -17.26 12.25 15.76
C ASN A 72 -17.20 11.77 14.28
N GLN A 73 -16.01 11.39 13.82
CA GLN A 73 -15.74 10.76 12.53
C GLN A 73 -14.76 9.59 12.72
N ALA A 74 -14.71 8.66 11.77
CA ALA A 74 -13.71 7.60 11.77
C ALA A 74 -12.31 8.18 11.50
N VAL A 75 -11.42 8.06 12.48
CA VAL A 75 -10.00 8.43 12.34
C VAL A 75 -9.32 7.43 11.39
N SER A 76 -8.45 7.93 10.52
CA SER A 76 -7.70 7.18 9.50
C SER A 76 -6.18 7.24 9.73
N CYS A 77 -5.67 8.32 10.31
CA CYS A 77 -4.30 8.47 10.76
C CYS A 77 -4.20 9.45 11.94
N LEU A 78 -3.12 9.36 12.71
CA LEU A 78 -2.86 10.24 13.86
C LEU A 78 -1.34 10.45 13.96
N ALA A 79 -0.92 11.71 14.10
CA ALA A 79 0.47 12.10 14.29
C ALA A 79 0.57 13.24 15.32
N ALA A 80 1.75 13.47 15.88
CA ALA A 80 2.03 14.62 16.75
C ALA A 80 3.41 15.19 16.43
N GLY A 81 3.56 16.49 16.58
CA GLY A 81 4.85 17.17 16.37
C GLY A 81 4.70 18.69 16.26
N VAL A 82 5.83 19.40 16.26
CA VAL A 82 5.89 20.86 16.18
C VAL A 82 5.47 21.34 14.78
N LEU A 83 4.28 21.94 14.68
CA LEU A 83 3.77 22.51 13.42
C LEU A 83 4.23 23.95 13.19
N ASN A 84 4.25 24.79 14.25
CA ASN A 84 4.90 26.09 14.24
C ASN A 84 6.04 26.10 15.29
N PRO A 85 7.31 26.22 14.88
CA PRO A 85 8.45 26.28 15.79
C PRO A 85 8.39 27.39 16.84
N GLU A 86 7.66 28.48 16.58
CA GLU A 86 7.51 29.61 17.51
C GLU A 86 6.66 29.28 18.74
N LEU A 87 5.81 28.25 18.66
CA LEU A 87 4.85 27.90 19.72
C LEU A 87 5.46 27.03 20.83
N GLY A 88 6.52 26.27 20.54
CA GLY A 88 7.24 25.47 21.54
C GLY A 88 6.50 24.24 22.10
N TYR A 89 5.34 23.88 21.55
CA TYR A 89 4.58 22.67 21.91
C TYR A 89 4.17 21.85 20.68
N ASP A 90 3.88 20.57 20.89
CA ASP A 90 3.47 19.67 19.82
C ASP A 90 1.99 19.85 19.46
N THR A 91 1.70 19.90 18.17
CA THR A 91 0.33 19.88 17.62
C THR A 91 -0.12 18.44 17.40
N LEU A 92 -1.36 18.12 17.78
CA LEU A 92 -1.99 16.83 17.45
C LEU A 92 -2.62 16.91 16.06
N LEU A 93 -2.15 16.07 15.13
CA LEU A 93 -2.73 15.91 13.80
C LEU A 93 -3.64 14.67 13.79
N VAL A 94 -4.91 14.86 13.45
CA VAL A 94 -5.92 13.80 13.33
C VAL A 94 -6.47 13.79 11.91
N GLY A 95 -6.16 12.76 11.13
CA GLY A 95 -6.77 12.51 9.84
C GLY A 95 -8.02 11.63 9.98
N THR A 96 -9.05 11.93 9.19
CA THR A 96 -10.20 11.08 8.91
C THR A 96 -10.17 10.70 7.42
N GLN A 97 -11.19 10.01 6.90
CA GLN A 97 -11.18 9.65 5.47
C GLN A 97 -11.32 10.87 4.54
N THR A 98 -11.87 11.99 5.03
CA THR A 98 -12.11 13.20 4.23
C THR A 98 -11.48 14.45 4.83
N ASN A 99 -11.03 14.45 6.09
CA ASN A 99 -10.55 15.65 6.79
C ASN A 99 -9.19 15.42 7.46
N LEU A 100 -8.45 16.50 7.69
CA LEU A 100 -7.25 16.60 8.49
C LEU A 100 -7.44 17.77 9.46
N LEU A 101 -7.46 17.46 10.75
CA LEU A 101 -7.53 18.40 11.85
C LEU A 101 -6.13 18.55 12.46
N ALA A 102 -5.63 19.79 12.54
CA ALA A 102 -4.52 20.16 13.41
C ALA A 102 -5.10 20.78 14.69
N TYR A 103 -4.82 20.18 15.83
CA TYR A 103 -5.45 20.51 17.12
C TYR A 103 -4.41 20.81 18.18
N ASP A 104 -4.58 21.95 18.84
CA ASP A 104 -3.88 22.29 20.06
C ASP A 104 -4.62 21.70 21.26
N VAL A 105 -3.99 20.71 21.89
CA VAL A 105 -4.52 19.96 23.03
C VAL A 105 -4.46 20.76 24.33
N TYR A 106 -3.52 21.70 24.48
CA TYR A 106 -3.36 22.49 25.70
C TYR A 106 -4.33 23.66 25.74
N ASN A 107 -4.41 24.44 24.66
CA ASN A 107 -5.34 25.56 24.56
C ASN A 107 -6.76 25.13 24.11
N ASN A 108 -6.97 23.85 23.76
CA ASN A 108 -8.25 23.30 23.29
C ASN A 108 -8.79 24.09 22.08
N SER A 109 -7.92 24.31 21.10
CA SER A 109 -8.21 25.12 19.90
C SER A 109 -7.82 24.41 18.60
N ASP A 110 -8.70 24.51 17.60
CA ASP A 110 -8.45 23.99 16.26
C ASP A 110 -7.48 24.96 15.53
N LEU A 111 -6.25 24.52 15.20
CA LEU A 111 -5.25 25.33 14.48
C LEU A 111 -5.58 25.43 12.99
N PHE A 112 -5.99 24.31 12.38
CA PHE A 112 -6.68 24.29 11.09
C PHE A 112 -7.48 22.99 10.91
N TYR A 113 -8.47 23.04 10.02
CA TYR A 113 -9.27 21.88 9.59
C TYR A 113 -9.39 21.93 8.07
N ARG A 114 -8.96 20.86 7.37
CA ARG A 114 -8.82 20.86 5.90
C ARG A 114 -8.98 19.46 5.31
N GLU A 115 -9.57 19.32 4.12
CA GLU A 115 -9.69 18.04 3.42
C GLU A 115 -8.37 17.62 2.73
N VAL A 116 -7.87 16.38 2.94
CA VAL A 116 -6.52 15.92 2.54
C VAL A 116 -6.45 14.40 2.27
N ASP A 117 -5.59 13.98 1.32
CA ASP A 117 -5.31 12.57 0.91
C ASP A 117 -3.82 12.14 1.13
N ALA A 118 -3.59 10.88 1.56
CA ALA A 118 -2.35 10.06 1.39
C ALA A 118 -1.03 10.49 2.15
N ARG A 119 0.05 9.69 2.36
CA ARG A 119 0.41 8.23 2.28
C ARG A 119 1.69 7.91 3.12
N SER A 120 2.30 6.70 3.02
CA SER A 120 3.54 6.30 3.73
C SER A 120 4.41 5.27 2.97
N ASP A 121 5.72 5.29 3.20
CA ASP A 121 6.71 4.19 3.11
C ASP A 121 7.66 4.28 4.36
N ARG A 122 8.78 3.55 4.58
CA ARG A 122 9.58 2.55 3.82
C ARG A 122 10.38 1.61 4.78
N THR A 123 11.30 0.81 4.22
CA THR A 123 12.46 0.09 4.85
C THR A 123 12.21 -0.69 6.16
N GLY A 124 11.70 -1.92 6.05
CA GLY A 124 11.52 -2.83 7.19
C GLY A 124 12.64 -3.87 7.34
N GLU A 125 13.72 -3.51 8.05
CA GLU A 125 14.71 -4.48 8.58
C GLU A 125 14.53 -4.65 10.09
N VAL A 126 14.63 -5.89 10.59
CA VAL A 126 14.27 -6.23 11.98
C VAL A 126 15.51 -6.39 12.85
N ILE A 127 15.80 -5.36 13.66
CA ILE A 127 16.97 -5.28 14.55
C ILE A 127 16.68 -5.82 15.97
N PHE A 128 15.42 -5.82 16.39
CA PHE A 128 14.97 -6.25 17.73
C PHE A 128 13.58 -6.89 17.63
N LYS A 129 13.33 -7.91 18.45
CA LYS A 129 12.05 -8.65 18.50
C LYS A 129 11.57 -8.84 19.94
N ASP A 130 10.37 -8.34 20.22
CA ASP A 130 9.58 -8.66 21.41
C ASP A 130 8.17 -9.09 20.96
N ASN A 131 7.48 -9.87 21.79
CA ASN A 131 6.15 -10.40 21.50
C ASN A 131 5.09 -9.74 22.41
N PHE A 132 3.98 -9.33 21.79
CA PHE A 132 2.81 -8.80 22.48
C PHE A 132 1.67 -9.83 22.52
N SER A 133 0.76 -9.65 23.47
CA SER A 133 -0.44 -10.47 23.66
C SER A 133 -1.50 -10.27 22.56
N SER A 134 -1.44 -9.15 21.85
CA SER A 134 -2.33 -8.75 20.76
C SER A 134 -1.54 -8.05 19.65
N SER A 135 -2.16 -7.83 18.50
CA SER A 135 -1.55 -7.11 17.37
C SER A 135 -1.07 -5.71 17.80
N ILE A 136 0.08 -5.28 17.28
CA ILE A 136 0.59 -3.92 17.50
C ILE A 136 -0.32 -2.90 16.79
N ALA A 137 -0.76 -1.90 17.54
CA ALA A 137 -1.47 -0.75 17.00
C ALA A 137 -0.53 0.37 16.57
N GLY A 138 0.58 0.60 17.29
CA GLY A 138 1.55 1.62 16.90
C GLY A 138 2.88 1.49 17.64
N VAL A 139 3.94 2.00 17.01
CA VAL A 139 5.28 2.15 17.59
C VAL A 139 5.70 3.58 17.35
N VAL A 140 6.06 4.29 18.42
CA VAL A 140 6.37 5.72 18.42
C VAL A 140 7.54 5.99 19.37
N GLU A 141 8.22 7.13 19.24
CA GLU A 141 9.32 7.50 20.13
C GLU A 141 8.98 8.73 20.99
N GLY A 142 9.50 8.78 22.22
CA GLY A 142 9.34 9.93 23.11
C GLY A 142 9.91 9.69 24.52
N ASP A 143 10.35 10.75 25.19
CA ASP A 143 10.92 10.71 26.57
C ASP A 143 9.81 10.59 27.65
N TYR A 144 8.99 9.55 27.56
CA TYR A 144 7.73 9.43 28.31
C TYR A 144 7.85 9.57 29.84
N ARG A 145 8.99 9.13 30.39
CA ARG A 145 9.29 9.18 31.83
C ARG A 145 9.96 10.48 32.30
N MET A 146 10.20 11.44 31.40
CA MET A 146 10.91 12.69 31.70
C MET A 146 12.32 12.46 32.28
N ASP A 147 13.01 11.40 31.82
CA ASP A 147 14.37 11.07 32.27
C ASP A 147 15.47 11.55 31.31
N GLY A 148 15.11 12.45 30.38
CA GLY A 148 16.01 13.04 29.39
C GLY A 148 16.39 12.06 28.29
N ARG A 149 15.71 10.91 28.18
CA ARG A 149 16.05 9.81 27.30
C ARG A 149 14.84 9.37 26.49
N VAL A 150 14.93 9.54 25.18
CA VAL A 150 13.92 9.07 24.23
C VAL A 150 13.71 7.56 24.40
N GLN A 151 12.46 7.15 24.56
CA GLN A 151 12.04 5.76 24.70
C GLN A 151 11.25 5.34 23.47
N LEU A 152 11.42 4.10 23.04
CA LEU A 152 10.56 3.46 22.05
C LEU A 152 9.31 2.96 22.77
N ILE A 153 8.13 3.39 22.33
CA ILE A 153 6.85 3.15 22.98
C ILE A 153 5.98 2.34 22.02
N CYS A 154 5.70 1.10 22.39
CA CYS A 154 4.90 0.15 21.62
C CYS A 154 3.52 0.01 22.25
N CYS A 155 2.47 0.22 21.45
CA CYS A 155 1.07 0.13 21.85
C CYS A 155 0.36 -0.98 21.08
N SER A 156 -0.39 -1.86 21.75
CA SER A 156 -1.21 -2.90 21.12
C SER A 156 -2.67 -2.47 20.89
N VAL A 157 -3.38 -3.19 20.03
CA VAL A 157 -4.80 -2.96 19.71
C VAL A 157 -5.71 -3.11 20.93
N ASP A 158 -5.33 -3.94 21.90
CA ASP A 158 -6.05 -4.13 23.14
C ASP A 158 -5.59 -3.22 24.30
N GLY A 159 -4.81 -2.17 24.00
CA GLY A 159 -4.45 -1.11 24.97
C GLY A 159 -3.30 -1.45 25.92
N GLU A 160 -2.49 -2.48 25.64
CA GLU A 160 -1.21 -2.70 26.33
C GLU A 160 -0.16 -1.74 25.78
N VAL A 161 0.53 -1.00 26.65
CA VAL A 161 1.59 -0.05 26.29
C VAL A 161 2.87 -0.41 27.04
N ARG A 162 3.97 -0.57 26.31
CA ARG A 162 5.31 -0.83 26.86
C ARG A 162 6.32 0.21 26.36
N GLY A 163 7.20 0.68 27.24
CA GLY A 163 8.32 1.55 26.87
C GLY A 163 9.67 0.88 27.03
N TYR A 164 10.55 1.07 26.04
CA TYR A 164 11.92 0.53 26.01
C TYR A 164 12.92 1.69 25.90
N LEU A 165 14.00 1.64 26.67
CA LEU A 165 15.15 2.52 26.48
C LEU A 165 16.13 1.91 25.46
N PRO A 166 16.83 2.73 24.66
CA PRO A 166 18.01 2.25 23.93
C PRO A 166 19.08 1.81 24.93
N GLY A 167 19.65 0.62 24.73
CA GLY A 167 20.67 0.07 25.61
C GLY A 167 21.95 0.91 25.60
N THR A 168 22.49 1.21 26.79
CA THR A 168 23.78 1.90 26.92
C THR A 168 24.94 1.03 26.42
N ALA A 169 26.04 1.66 25.98
CA ALA A 169 27.19 0.96 25.44
C ALA A 169 27.79 -0.08 26.41
N GLU A 170 27.72 0.18 27.71
CA GLU A 170 28.18 -0.71 28.78
C GLU A 170 27.26 -1.94 28.99
N MET A 171 25.98 -1.85 28.61
CA MET A 171 25.05 -3.00 28.62
C MET A 171 25.15 -3.88 27.37
N ARG A 172 25.81 -3.43 26.29
CA ARG A 172 26.04 -4.27 25.10
C ARG A 172 26.91 -5.48 25.44
N GLY A 173 28.06 -5.25 26.09
CA GLY A 173 29.10 -6.28 26.28
C GLY A 173 28.84 -7.36 27.34
N ASN A 174 27.71 -7.34 28.07
CA ASN A 174 27.46 -8.28 29.18
C ASN A 174 26.10 -8.99 29.15
N LEU A 175 25.13 -8.54 28.35
CA LEU A 175 23.75 -9.08 28.33
C LEU A 175 23.11 -9.20 26.94
N MET A 176 23.89 -8.95 25.87
CA MET A 176 23.48 -9.18 24.48
C MET A 176 24.37 -10.19 23.75
N ASP A 177 25.65 -10.27 24.08
CA ASP A 177 26.57 -11.19 23.42
C ASP A 177 26.16 -12.64 23.60
N THR A 178 25.98 -13.16 24.82
CA THR A 178 25.90 -14.63 25.01
C THR A 178 24.78 -15.33 24.23
N SER A 179 23.60 -14.72 24.02
CA SER A 179 22.53 -15.36 23.23
C SER A 179 22.69 -15.15 21.71
N VAL A 180 23.11 -13.96 21.28
CA VAL A 180 23.30 -13.65 19.85
C VAL A 180 24.56 -14.33 19.33
N GLU A 181 25.64 -14.37 20.12
CA GLU A 181 26.80 -15.20 19.89
C GLU A 181 26.46 -16.69 19.94
N GLN A 182 25.61 -17.17 20.87
CA GLN A 182 25.20 -18.59 20.84
C GLN A 182 24.41 -18.94 19.58
N ASP A 183 23.51 -18.08 19.12
CA ASP A 183 22.79 -18.30 17.86
C ASP A 183 23.73 -18.17 16.65
N LEU A 184 24.66 -17.21 16.64
CA LEU A 184 25.69 -17.09 15.60
C LEU A 184 26.65 -18.29 15.60
N ILE A 185 27.09 -18.77 16.76
CA ILE A 185 27.90 -19.99 16.92
C ILE A 185 27.10 -21.22 16.47
N ARG A 186 25.79 -21.28 16.74
CA ARG A 186 24.90 -22.34 16.27
C ARG A 186 24.72 -22.30 14.75
N GLU A 187 24.53 -21.13 14.16
CA GLU A 187 24.48 -20.94 12.70
C GLU A 187 25.81 -21.26 12.03
N LEU A 188 26.94 -20.81 12.59
CA LEU A 188 28.28 -21.14 12.09
C LEU A 188 28.61 -22.62 12.26
N SER A 189 28.17 -23.26 13.34
CA SER A 189 28.30 -24.70 13.56
C SER A 189 27.44 -25.49 12.57
N GLN A 190 26.20 -25.06 12.33
CA GLN A 190 25.33 -25.64 11.31
C GLN A 190 25.92 -25.46 9.90
N LYS A 191 26.46 -24.28 9.58
CA LYS A 191 27.13 -24.00 8.31
C LYS A 191 28.38 -24.86 8.13
N LYS A 192 29.20 -25.03 9.18
CA LYS A 192 30.33 -25.96 9.22
C LYS A 192 29.87 -27.40 8.97
N GLN A 193 28.80 -27.85 9.62
CA GLN A 193 28.27 -29.20 9.44
C GLN A 193 27.75 -29.42 8.01
N ASN A 194 27.06 -28.42 7.44
CA ASN A 194 26.60 -28.47 6.05
C ASN A 194 27.79 -28.54 5.07
N LEU A 195 28.83 -27.74 5.26
CA LEU A 195 30.06 -27.78 4.44
C LEU A 195 30.83 -29.10 4.58
N LEU A 196 30.82 -29.73 5.77
CA LEU A 196 31.42 -31.06 5.97
C LEU A 196 30.62 -32.18 5.26
N LEU A 197 29.29 -32.05 5.19
CA LEU A 197 28.46 -32.95 4.39
C LEU A 197 28.70 -32.74 2.89
N GLU A 198 28.82 -31.49 2.44
CA GLU A 198 29.13 -31.15 1.05
C GLU A 198 30.50 -31.72 0.62
N LEU A 199 31.52 -31.57 1.46
CA LEU A 199 32.85 -32.15 1.25
C LEU A 199 32.80 -33.69 1.16
N ARG A 200 32.04 -34.34 2.05
CA ARG A 200 31.82 -35.80 1.98
C ARG A 200 31.16 -36.21 0.67
N ASN A 201 30.18 -35.46 0.18
CA ASN A 201 29.51 -35.74 -1.10
C ASN A 201 30.50 -35.63 -2.27
N TYR A 202 31.39 -34.60 -2.29
CA TYR A 202 32.42 -34.49 -3.31
C TYR A 202 33.44 -35.64 -3.24
N GLU A 203 33.85 -36.07 -2.05
CA GLU A 203 34.74 -37.23 -1.89
C GLU A 203 34.10 -38.55 -2.34
N GLU A 204 32.81 -38.77 -2.07
CA GLU A 204 32.09 -39.98 -2.48
C GLU A 204 31.93 -40.02 -4.00
N ASN A 205 31.54 -38.89 -4.61
CA ASN A 205 31.45 -38.77 -6.07
C ASN A 205 32.81 -38.98 -6.77
N ALA A 206 33.89 -38.42 -6.24
CA ALA A 206 35.24 -38.61 -6.80
C ALA A 206 35.76 -40.05 -6.67
N LYS A 207 35.30 -40.81 -5.67
CA LYS A 207 35.60 -42.25 -5.53
C LYS A 207 34.75 -43.11 -6.48
N ALA A 208 33.53 -42.69 -6.80
CA ALA A 208 32.65 -43.37 -7.74
C ALA A 208 33.12 -43.24 -9.21
N ASP A 209 33.64 -42.07 -9.60
CA ASP A 209 34.12 -41.79 -10.98
C ASP A 209 35.34 -42.66 -11.40
N LEU A 210 35.99 -43.32 -10.43
CA LEU A 210 37.08 -44.27 -10.63
C LEU A 210 36.60 -45.73 -10.77
N GLY A 211 35.28 -46.00 -10.69
CA GLY A 211 34.72 -47.34 -10.59
C GLY A 211 33.52 -47.61 -11.52
N SER A 212 33.82 -48.11 -12.72
CA SER A 212 32.90 -48.70 -13.71
C SER A 212 31.89 -47.76 -14.42
N PRO A 213 31.50 -48.06 -15.68
CA PRO A 213 30.46 -47.30 -16.39
C PRO A 213 29.06 -47.52 -15.76
N PRO A 214 28.11 -46.58 -15.93
CA PRO A 214 26.84 -46.60 -15.24
C PRO A 214 25.97 -47.80 -15.64
N ASN A 215 25.58 -48.61 -14.64
CA ASN A 215 24.59 -49.67 -14.79
C ASN A 215 23.18 -49.10 -14.58
N GLU A 216 22.16 -49.72 -15.18
CA GLU A 216 20.75 -49.29 -15.10
C GLU A 216 20.19 -49.20 -13.66
N ALA A 217 20.86 -49.80 -12.68
CA ALA A 217 20.52 -49.70 -11.26
C ALA A 217 20.68 -48.27 -10.67
N ASP A 218 21.47 -47.38 -11.27
CA ASP A 218 21.65 -46.01 -10.77
C ASP A 218 20.42 -45.10 -10.96
N GLY A 219 19.45 -45.51 -11.80
CA GLY A 219 18.20 -44.75 -12.01
C GLY A 219 17.40 -44.52 -10.72
N HIS A 220 17.52 -45.40 -9.73
CA HIS A 220 16.90 -45.23 -8.41
C HIS A 220 17.64 -44.25 -7.49
N ARG A 221 18.96 -44.06 -7.68
CA ARG A 221 19.78 -43.10 -6.91
C ARG A 221 19.70 -41.66 -7.44
N GLY A 222 19.14 -41.45 -8.63
CA GLY A 222 18.89 -40.10 -9.17
C GLY A 222 20.12 -39.37 -9.69
N ILE A 223 21.23 -40.09 -9.88
CA ILE A 223 22.46 -39.58 -10.48
C ILE A 223 22.15 -39.13 -11.91
N ILE A 224 22.43 -37.87 -12.23
CA ILE A 224 22.32 -37.32 -13.58
C ILE A 224 23.71 -37.14 -14.22
N PRO A 225 23.81 -37.11 -15.56
CA PRO A 225 25.07 -36.77 -16.23
C PRO A 225 25.57 -35.37 -15.82
N ALA A 226 26.85 -35.25 -15.45
CA ALA A 226 27.44 -33.98 -15.01
C ALA A 226 27.43 -32.87 -16.08
N ASN A 227 27.24 -33.23 -17.36
CA ASN A 227 27.09 -32.28 -18.47
C ASN A 227 25.63 -31.82 -18.72
N THR A 228 24.68 -32.19 -17.85
CA THR A 228 23.28 -31.74 -17.93
C THR A 228 23.21 -30.23 -17.77
N LYS A 229 22.71 -29.54 -18.80
CA LYS A 229 22.49 -28.09 -18.80
C LYS A 229 21.02 -27.79 -19.06
N LEU A 230 20.55 -26.68 -18.51
CA LEU A 230 19.23 -26.13 -18.81
C LEU A 230 19.33 -25.00 -19.84
N HIS A 231 18.57 -25.15 -20.91
CA HIS A 231 18.29 -24.11 -21.87
C HIS A 231 16.93 -23.48 -21.57
N THR A 232 16.84 -22.18 -21.74
CA THR A 232 15.65 -21.39 -21.41
C THR A 232 15.43 -20.36 -22.51
N ALA A 233 14.23 -20.32 -23.06
CA ALA A 233 13.82 -19.37 -24.08
C ALA A 233 12.54 -18.66 -23.65
N LEU A 234 12.47 -17.35 -23.87
CA LEU A 234 11.28 -16.54 -23.70
C LEU A 234 10.72 -16.23 -25.09
N SER A 235 9.44 -16.51 -25.28
CA SER A 235 8.67 -16.17 -26.48
C SER A 235 7.32 -15.55 -26.08
N VAL A 236 6.61 -14.94 -27.02
CA VAL A 236 5.23 -14.47 -26.80
C VAL A 236 4.31 -15.31 -27.68
N ASN A 237 3.25 -15.84 -27.08
CA ASN A 237 2.26 -16.65 -27.74
C ASN A 237 0.96 -15.83 -27.85
N LEU A 238 0.42 -15.71 -29.07
CA LEU A 238 -0.81 -14.95 -29.34
C LEU A 238 -2.08 -15.63 -28.77
N GLY A 239 -1.95 -16.85 -28.26
CA GLY A 239 -3.04 -17.62 -27.70
C GLY A 239 -3.77 -18.50 -28.72
N SER A 240 -4.72 -19.26 -28.21
CA SER A 240 -5.67 -20.09 -28.98
C SER A 240 -7.07 -19.93 -28.38
N GLU A 241 -8.09 -20.55 -28.98
CA GLU A 241 -9.48 -20.51 -28.46
C GLU A 241 -9.61 -20.95 -26.99
N ILE A 242 -8.65 -21.71 -26.48
CA ILE A 242 -8.64 -22.27 -25.11
C ILE A 242 -7.78 -21.43 -24.15
N GLN A 243 -6.83 -20.63 -24.66
CA GLN A 243 -5.82 -19.97 -23.83
C GLN A 243 -5.49 -18.57 -24.35
N ALA A 244 -5.65 -17.56 -23.50
CA ALA A 244 -5.33 -16.17 -23.81
C ALA A 244 -3.84 -15.97 -24.15
N ALA A 245 -3.54 -14.86 -24.84
CA ALA A 245 -2.18 -14.45 -25.16
C ALA A 245 -1.32 -14.32 -23.88
N HIS A 246 -0.08 -14.80 -23.94
CA HIS A 246 0.82 -14.87 -22.79
C HIS A 246 2.29 -14.87 -23.21
N ALA A 247 3.18 -14.47 -22.30
CA ALA A 247 4.60 -14.75 -22.44
C ALA A 247 4.84 -16.24 -22.10
N GLU A 248 5.50 -16.98 -22.99
CA GLU A 248 5.79 -18.40 -22.84
C GLU A 248 7.27 -18.58 -22.46
N LEU A 249 7.52 -19.10 -21.25
CA LEU A 249 8.85 -19.53 -20.81
C LEU A 249 9.01 -21.02 -21.14
N CYS A 250 9.82 -21.31 -22.15
CA CYS A 250 10.24 -22.67 -22.47
C CYS A 250 11.53 -23.00 -21.69
N ILE A 251 11.53 -24.13 -20.99
CA ILE A 251 12.69 -24.68 -20.28
C ILE A 251 12.95 -26.09 -20.83
N SER A 252 14.18 -26.38 -21.21
CA SER A 252 14.59 -27.71 -21.69
C SER A 252 15.94 -28.16 -21.15
N THR A 253 16.11 -29.47 -20.98
CA THR A 253 17.38 -30.12 -20.65
C THR A 253 18.19 -30.41 -21.91
N SER A 254 19.52 -30.46 -21.78
CA SER A 254 20.45 -30.71 -22.90
C SER A 254 20.65 -32.20 -23.25
N ASN A 255 19.94 -33.10 -22.57
CA ASN A 255 20.08 -34.56 -22.68
C ASN A 255 18.74 -35.24 -22.32
N ASP A 256 18.71 -36.57 -22.23
CA ASP A 256 17.50 -37.37 -21.96
C ASP A 256 17.01 -37.33 -20.49
N THR A 257 17.46 -36.35 -19.70
CA THR A 257 16.88 -36.10 -18.37
C THR A 257 15.54 -35.38 -18.49
N ILE A 258 14.62 -35.72 -17.59
CA ILE A 258 13.27 -35.13 -17.54
C ILE A 258 13.19 -33.97 -16.56
N ILE A 259 12.29 -33.02 -16.83
CA ILE A 259 11.90 -31.99 -15.87
C ILE A 259 10.72 -32.50 -15.04
N ARG A 260 10.94 -32.74 -13.75
CA ARG A 260 9.93 -33.27 -12.81
C ARG A 260 8.97 -32.20 -12.31
N ALA A 261 9.52 -31.02 -12.01
CA ALA A 261 8.80 -29.86 -11.50
C ALA A 261 9.59 -28.58 -11.80
N VAL A 262 8.90 -27.45 -11.84
CA VAL A 262 9.50 -26.12 -11.87
C VAL A 262 8.81 -25.25 -10.83
N LEU A 263 9.57 -24.67 -9.91
CA LEU A 263 9.12 -23.54 -9.11
C LEU A 263 9.67 -22.25 -9.73
N ILE A 264 8.80 -21.27 -9.92
CA ILE A 264 9.16 -19.92 -10.34
C ILE A 264 8.83 -18.98 -9.18
N PHE A 265 9.81 -18.27 -8.66
CA PHE A 265 9.62 -17.17 -7.71
C PHE A 265 9.72 -15.85 -8.46
N ALA A 266 8.73 -14.98 -8.29
CA ALA A 266 8.68 -13.67 -8.93
C ALA A 266 7.73 -12.72 -8.17
N GLU A 267 8.16 -11.49 -7.93
CA GLU A 267 7.34 -10.51 -7.22
C GLU A 267 6.24 -9.94 -8.13
N GLY A 268 4.99 -9.95 -7.64
CA GLY A 268 3.86 -9.22 -8.25
C GLY A 268 3.32 -9.79 -9.58
N ILE A 269 3.84 -10.91 -10.08
CA ILE A 269 3.29 -11.63 -11.25
C ILE A 269 2.24 -12.65 -10.83
N PHE A 270 2.50 -13.42 -9.77
CA PHE A 270 1.68 -14.56 -9.37
C PHE A 270 0.72 -14.22 -8.22
N LEU A 271 -0.27 -15.10 -8.00
CA LEU A 271 -1.14 -15.06 -6.82
C LEU A 271 -0.41 -15.64 -5.60
N GLY A 272 0.63 -14.93 -5.15
CA GLY A 272 1.57 -15.37 -4.12
C GLY A 272 3.02 -15.01 -4.50
N GLU A 273 3.98 -15.58 -3.78
CA GLU A 273 5.42 -15.40 -4.07
C GLU A 273 5.95 -16.32 -5.19
N SER A 274 5.23 -17.41 -5.48
CA SER A 274 5.68 -18.45 -6.41
C SER A 274 4.57 -19.09 -7.23
N HIS A 275 4.97 -19.68 -8.35
CA HIS A 275 4.14 -20.52 -9.20
C HIS A 275 4.83 -21.86 -9.44
N VAL A 276 4.10 -22.96 -9.25
CA VAL A 276 4.64 -24.33 -9.34
C VAL A 276 4.01 -25.06 -10.51
N VAL A 277 4.83 -25.43 -11.49
CA VAL A 277 4.44 -26.28 -12.61
C VAL A 277 4.92 -27.70 -12.33
N HIS A 278 3.98 -28.62 -12.16
CA HIS A 278 4.26 -30.02 -11.86
C HIS A 278 3.50 -30.94 -12.84
N PRO A 279 4.13 -31.35 -13.94
CA PRO A 279 3.53 -32.26 -14.92
C PRO A 279 3.07 -33.59 -14.30
N SER A 280 1.94 -34.12 -14.79
CA SER A 280 1.47 -35.47 -14.46
C SER A 280 2.45 -36.54 -14.96
N ILE A 281 2.45 -37.72 -14.34
CA ILE A 281 3.44 -38.80 -14.61
C ILE A 281 3.51 -39.21 -16.09
N HIS A 282 2.41 -39.07 -16.82
CA HIS A 282 2.32 -39.38 -18.25
C HIS A 282 2.88 -38.27 -19.16
N ASN A 283 2.97 -37.03 -18.66
CA ASN A 283 3.33 -35.83 -19.43
C ASN A 283 4.78 -35.36 -19.16
N LEU A 284 5.64 -36.18 -18.56
CA LEU A 284 7.05 -35.81 -18.32
C LEU A 284 7.88 -35.91 -19.60
N SER A 285 8.56 -34.80 -19.89
CA SER A 285 9.44 -34.57 -21.02
C SER A 285 10.74 -33.90 -20.55
N SER A 286 11.74 -33.87 -21.43
CA SER A 286 12.94 -33.04 -21.33
C SER A 286 12.65 -31.55 -21.52
N SER A 287 11.44 -31.18 -21.95
CA SER A 287 11.01 -29.78 -22.08
C SER A 287 9.67 -29.50 -21.42
N VAL A 288 9.53 -28.31 -20.84
CA VAL A 288 8.27 -27.79 -20.28
C VAL A 288 8.09 -26.34 -20.75
N ARG A 289 6.85 -25.96 -21.04
CA ARG A 289 6.49 -24.59 -21.44
C ARG A 289 5.50 -24.03 -20.43
N ILE A 290 5.77 -22.82 -19.97
CA ILE A 290 5.10 -22.22 -18.81
C ILE A 290 4.51 -20.87 -19.25
N PRO A 291 3.18 -20.70 -19.20
CA PRO A 291 2.55 -19.43 -19.52
C PRO A 291 2.72 -18.44 -18.36
N ILE A 292 3.09 -17.20 -18.68
CA ILE A 292 3.28 -16.11 -17.74
C ILE A 292 2.52 -14.88 -18.27
N SER A 293 1.62 -14.36 -17.43
CA SER A 293 0.80 -13.18 -17.73
C SER A 293 1.07 -12.09 -16.68
N PRO A 294 2.12 -11.26 -16.85
CA PRO A 294 2.42 -10.19 -15.90
C PRO A 294 1.30 -9.13 -15.93
N PRO A 295 0.83 -8.65 -14.77
CA PRO A 295 -0.31 -7.72 -14.71
C PRO A 295 0.06 -6.26 -15.02
N LYS A 296 1.35 -5.95 -15.22
CA LYS A 296 1.89 -4.61 -15.48
C LYS A 296 3.17 -4.68 -16.30
N ASP A 297 3.43 -3.63 -17.07
CA ASP A 297 4.66 -3.46 -17.86
C ASP A 297 5.84 -2.98 -17.00
N VAL A 298 6.35 -3.89 -16.17
CA VAL A 298 7.52 -3.70 -15.31
C VAL A 298 8.48 -4.86 -15.59
N PRO A 299 9.80 -4.63 -15.71
CA PRO A 299 10.76 -5.74 -15.79
C PRO A 299 10.77 -6.50 -14.45
N VAL A 300 10.74 -7.83 -14.50
CA VAL A 300 10.70 -8.69 -13.31
C VAL A 300 11.69 -9.83 -13.45
N ASP A 301 12.46 -10.07 -12.40
CA ASP A 301 13.37 -11.21 -12.32
C ASP A 301 12.62 -12.46 -11.88
N LEU A 302 12.70 -13.51 -12.70
CA LEU A 302 12.18 -14.84 -12.43
C LEU A 302 13.31 -15.72 -11.87
N HIS A 303 13.19 -16.11 -10.61
CA HIS A 303 14.10 -17.09 -10.01
C HIS A 303 13.49 -18.49 -10.16
N LEU A 304 14.10 -19.30 -11.01
CA LEU A 304 13.67 -20.63 -11.41
C LEU A 304 14.40 -21.68 -10.57
N LYS A 305 13.65 -22.59 -9.94
CA LYS A 305 14.17 -23.83 -9.35
C LYS A 305 13.58 -25.01 -10.11
N VAL A 306 14.40 -25.59 -10.99
CA VAL A 306 13.98 -26.64 -11.94
C VAL A 306 14.47 -27.99 -11.43
N PHE A 307 13.56 -28.94 -11.25
CA PHE A 307 13.86 -30.25 -10.68
C PHE A 307 14.11 -31.23 -11.83
N VAL A 308 15.34 -31.74 -11.95
CA VAL A 308 15.81 -32.56 -13.08
C VAL A 308 16.20 -33.96 -12.58
N GLY A 309 15.89 -34.99 -13.36
CA GLY A 309 16.25 -36.37 -13.04
C GLY A 309 15.73 -37.40 -14.06
N TYR A 310 15.38 -38.58 -13.56
CA TYR A 310 14.80 -39.69 -14.35
C TYR A 310 13.41 -40.09 -13.83
N ARG A 311 12.58 -40.71 -14.68
CA ARG A 311 11.15 -41.00 -14.42
C ARG A 311 10.89 -41.85 -13.16
N SER A 312 11.81 -42.76 -12.84
CA SER A 312 11.74 -43.69 -11.70
C SER A 312 12.56 -43.25 -10.49
N SER A 313 13.10 -42.02 -10.49
CA SER A 313 13.94 -41.56 -9.41
C SER A 313 13.16 -41.02 -8.22
N THR A 314 13.74 -41.17 -7.03
CA THR A 314 13.23 -40.60 -5.77
C THR A 314 13.93 -39.30 -5.38
N GLN A 315 15.09 -39.00 -5.97
CA GLN A 315 15.88 -37.80 -5.72
C GLN A 315 16.10 -37.05 -7.03
N PHE A 316 15.98 -35.73 -6.99
CA PHE A 316 16.10 -34.85 -8.17
C PHE A 316 17.11 -33.75 -7.90
N HIS A 317 17.90 -33.40 -8.91
CA HIS A 317 18.79 -32.25 -8.83
C HIS A 317 17.98 -30.97 -9.03
N VAL A 318 18.16 -29.99 -8.14
CA VAL A 318 17.55 -28.67 -8.26
C VAL A 318 18.54 -27.73 -8.93
N PHE A 319 18.25 -27.35 -10.17
CA PHE A 319 19.00 -26.32 -10.88
C PHE A 319 18.37 -24.95 -10.61
N GLU A 320 19.19 -24.01 -10.18
CA GLU A 320 18.77 -22.63 -9.95
C GLU A 320 19.22 -21.74 -11.12
N LEU A 321 18.27 -21.05 -11.76
CA LEU A 321 18.53 -20.07 -12.82
C LEU A 321 17.75 -18.78 -12.55
N THR A 322 18.30 -17.64 -12.94
CA THR A 322 17.55 -16.37 -12.95
C THR A 322 17.35 -15.90 -14.40
N ARG A 323 16.13 -15.48 -14.74
CA ARG A 323 15.77 -14.91 -16.04
C ARG A 323 14.92 -13.67 -15.86
N GLN A 324 15.31 -12.57 -16.49
CA GLN A 324 14.52 -11.33 -16.46
C GLN A 324 13.46 -11.36 -17.57
N LEU A 325 12.19 -11.15 -17.20
CA LEU A 325 11.16 -10.73 -18.14
C LEU A 325 11.40 -9.23 -18.45
N PRO A 326 11.57 -8.83 -19.72
CA PRO A 326 11.76 -7.44 -20.08
C PRO A 326 10.48 -6.62 -19.83
N ARG A 327 10.63 -5.30 -19.74
CA ARG A 327 9.48 -4.39 -19.81
C ARG A 327 8.76 -4.59 -21.15
N PHE A 328 7.43 -4.54 -21.17
CA PHE A 328 6.60 -4.76 -22.36
C PHE A 328 6.68 -6.20 -22.93
N SER A 329 6.84 -7.21 -22.07
CA SER A 329 6.94 -8.62 -22.48
C SER A 329 5.66 -9.25 -23.04
N THR A 330 4.52 -8.58 -22.93
CA THR A 330 3.21 -9.05 -23.40
C THR A 330 2.95 -8.74 -24.88
N TYR A 331 3.67 -7.79 -25.45
CA TYR A 331 3.45 -7.32 -26.82
C TYR A 331 4.28 -8.16 -27.81
N ALA A 332 3.59 -8.82 -28.73
CA ALA A 332 4.21 -9.56 -29.82
C ALA A 332 4.41 -8.65 -31.05
N LEU A 333 5.56 -8.76 -31.71
CA LEU A 333 5.81 -8.09 -32.99
C LEU A 333 5.02 -8.78 -34.10
N THR A 334 4.19 -8.01 -34.81
CA THR A 334 3.34 -8.48 -35.92
C THR A 334 3.66 -7.73 -37.22
N SER A 335 3.16 -8.22 -38.35
CA SER A 335 3.32 -7.55 -39.64
C SER A 335 2.47 -6.27 -39.71
N PRO A 336 3.01 -5.13 -40.20
CA PRO A 336 2.25 -3.90 -40.34
C PRO A 336 1.07 -4.10 -41.31
N GLY A 337 -0.13 -3.73 -40.87
CA GLY A 337 -1.39 -3.91 -41.62
C GLY A 337 -2.28 -5.08 -41.17
N ALA A 338 -1.86 -5.88 -40.18
CA ALA A 338 -2.70 -6.95 -39.62
C ALA A 338 -3.85 -6.46 -38.71
N ALA A 339 -3.82 -5.20 -38.28
CA ALA A 339 -4.80 -4.58 -37.39
C ALA A 339 -5.13 -3.16 -37.84
N SER A 340 -6.27 -2.62 -37.40
CA SER A 340 -6.63 -1.21 -37.60
C SER A 340 -5.67 -0.28 -36.85
N GLU A 341 -5.25 0.81 -37.48
CA GLU A 341 -4.44 1.83 -36.82
C GLU A 341 -5.26 2.52 -35.70
N PRO A 342 -4.71 2.64 -34.47
CA PRO A 342 -5.42 3.27 -33.35
C PRO A 342 -5.57 4.77 -33.57
N ALA A 343 -6.62 5.36 -32.98
CA ALA A 343 -6.91 6.78 -33.11
C ALA A 343 -6.07 7.65 -32.14
N GLY A 344 -5.58 7.04 -31.05
CA GLY A 344 -4.66 7.68 -30.12
C GLY A 344 -3.23 7.78 -30.67
N SER A 345 -2.61 8.95 -30.52
CA SER A 345 -1.22 9.18 -30.93
C SER A 345 -0.49 10.17 -30.01
N VAL A 346 0.82 9.97 -29.85
CA VAL A 346 1.73 10.89 -29.15
C VAL A 346 2.97 11.16 -29.99
N ASN A 347 3.27 12.44 -30.19
CA ASN A 347 4.40 12.94 -30.96
C ASN A 347 5.38 13.67 -30.05
N PHE A 348 6.67 13.42 -30.23
CA PHE A 348 7.73 14.16 -29.55
C PHE A 348 9.03 14.16 -30.37
N VAL A 349 9.97 15.02 -29.94
CA VAL A 349 11.28 15.21 -30.56
C VAL A 349 12.36 14.78 -29.58
N ILE A 350 13.38 14.08 -30.07
CA ILE A 350 14.58 13.71 -29.29
C ILE A 350 15.84 14.19 -29.99
N ALA A 351 16.88 14.50 -29.21
CA ALA A 351 18.17 15.00 -29.70
C ALA A 351 19.08 13.88 -30.26
N GLU A 352 18.49 12.96 -31.02
CA GLU A 352 19.11 11.72 -31.51
C GLU A 352 18.90 11.56 -33.02
N ARG A 353 19.52 10.52 -33.61
CA ARG A 353 19.45 10.25 -35.06
C ARG A 353 18.02 10.15 -35.61
N ALA A 354 17.07 9.66 -34.81
CA ALA A 354 15.64 9.66 -35.10
C ALA A 354 14.97 10.88 -34.43
N GLN A 355 15.08 12.06 -35.04
CA GLN A 355 14.71 13.32 -34.39
C GLN A 355 13.23 13.42 -33.99
N ARG A 356 12.31 12.76 -34.69
CA ARG A 356 10.86 12.78 -34.38
C ARG A 356 10.33 11.37 -34.20
N ILE A 357 9.63 11.14 -33.11
CA ILE A 357 9.02 9.85 -32.75
C ILE A 357 7.51 10.04 -32.58
N THR A 358 6.77 9.08 -33.12
CA THR A 358 5.31 9.01 -33.12
C THR A 358 4.92 7.64 -32.57
N ILE A 359 4.15 7.61 -31.49
CA ILE A 359 3.63 6.40 -30.85
C ILE A 359 2.12 6.37 -31.06
N ASN A 360 1.64 5.37 -31.80
CA ASN A 360 0.21 5.20 -32.07
C ASN A 360 -0.34 4.09 -31.17
N THR A 361 -1.21 4.47 -30.24
CA THR A 361 -1.84 3.60 -29.22
C THR A 361 -3.06 4.31 -28.65
N ASP A 362 -4.13 3.58 -28.39
CA ASP A 362 -5.30 4.12 -27.70
C ASP A 362 -5.11 4.16 -26.16
N ASP A 363 -4.12 3.45 -25.62
CA ASP A 363 -3.80 3.44 -24.19
C ASP A 363 -2.74 4.49 -23.81
N ILE A 364 -3.17 5.44 -22.98
CA ILE A 364 -2.38 6.54 -22.43
C ILE A 364 -1.37 6.09 -21.37
N ASP A 365 -1.64 5.04 -20.59
CA ASP A 365 -0.68 4.51 -19.61
C ASP A 365 0.49 3.84 -20.33
N LEU A 366 0.22 3.02 -21.36
CA LEU A 366 1.23 2.40 -22.21
C LEU A 366 2.11 3.45 -22.92
N ALA A 367 1.50 4.47 -23.52
CA ALA A 367 2.24 5.59 -24.11
C ALA A 367 3.17 6.25 -23.08
N GLY A 368 2.65 6.52 -21.88
CA GLY A 368 3.43 7.08 -20.78
C GLY A 368 4.62 6.21 -20.39
N ASP A 369 4.43 4.90 -20.25
CA ASP A 369 5.51 3.99 -19.85
C ASP A 369 6.56 3.77 -20.92
N ILE A 370 6.18 3.77 -22.20
CA ILE A 370 7.14 3.79 -23.31
C ILE A 370 7.97 5.08 -23.23
N ILE A 371 7.33 6.26 -23.17
CA ILE A 371 8.04 7.56 -23.14
C ILE A 371 8.97 7.67 -21.94
N GLN A 372 8.53 7.30 -20.73
CA GLN A 372 9.38 7.30 -19.53
C GLN A 372 10.55 6.31 -19.65
N SER A 373 10.33 5.13 -20.25
CA SER A 373 11.42 4.16 -20.46
C SER A 373 12.45 4.67 -21.47
N MET A 374 12.01 5.30 -22.55
CA MET A 374 12.89 5.88 -23.58
C MET A 374 13.69 7.06 -23.04
N ALA A 375 13.05 7.98 -22.32
CA ALA A 375 13.74 9.11 -21.71
C ALA A 375 14.78 8.65 -20.66
N SER A 376 14.46 7.62 -19.87
CA SER A 376 15.44 7.01 -18.95
C SER A 376 16.59 6.30 -19.68
N TYR A 377 16.35 5.72 -20.87
CA TYR A 377 17.36 5.02 -21.66
C TYR A 377 18.31 5.99 -22.37
N PHE A 378 17.77 7.08 -22.93
CA PHE A 378 18.53 8.15 -23.59
C PHE A 378 19.01 9.26 -22.63
N ALA A 379 18.79 9.11 -21.31
CA ALA A 379 19.13 10.10 -20.28
C ALA A 379 18.59 11.53 -20.55
N ILE A 380 17.34 11.64 -21.03
CA ILE A 380 16.67 12.91 -21.32
C ILE A 380 16.05 13.48 -20.03
N GLU A 381 16.52 14.64 -19.57
CA GLU A 381 16.02 15.30 -18.35
C GLU A 381 14.63 15.93 -18.53
N ASP A 382 14.45 16.73 -19.58
CA ASP A 382 13.21 17.48 -19.89
C ASP A 382 12.66 17.03 -21.25
N LEU A 383 11.42 16.52 -21.29
CA LEU A 383 10.74 16.12 -22.51
C LEU A 383 9.30 16.63 -22.55
N GLN A 384 8.98 17.36 -23.61
CA GLN A 384 7.63 17.81 -23.94
C GLN A 384 7.04 16.96 -25.08
N VAL A 385 5.74 16.70 -25.00
CA VAL A 385 5.01 15.90 -25.99
C VAL A 385 3.72 16.57 -26.42
N GLU A 386 3.30 16.28 -27.65
CA GLU A 386 1.97 16.55 -28.18
C GLU A 386 1.19 15.22 -28.20
N ALA A 387 0.09 15.14 -27.46
CA ALA A 387 -0.69 13.93 -27.27
C ALA A 387 -2.16 14.12 -27.66
N ASN A 388 -2.73 13.16 -28.38
CA ASN A 388 -4.14 13.17 -28.76
C ASN A 388 -4.78 11.80 -28.50
N PHE A 389 -5.72 11.74 -27.55
CA PHE A 389 -6.48 10.54 -27.19
C PHE A 389 -7.99 10.86 -27.23
N PRO A 390 -8.64 10.88 -28.41
CA PRO A 390 -10.01 11.41 -28.54
C PRO A 390 -11.05 10.70 -27.66
N ALA A 391 -11.05 9.36 -27.66
CA ALA A 391 -12.00 8.57 -26.87
C ALA A 391 -11.85 8.81 -25.36
N TYR A 392 -10.59 8.79 -24.86
CA TYR A 392 -10.29 9.04 -23.46
C TYR A 392 -10.65 10.46 -23.00
N PHE A 393 -10.42 11.47 -23.84
CA PHE A 393 -10.81 12.85 -23.51
C PHE A 393 -12.32 13.04 -23.47
N GLU A 394 -13.10 12.39 -24.34
CA GLU A 394 -14.56 12.46 -24.28
C GLU A 394 -15.15 11.66 -23.12
N GLU A 395 -14.51 10.58 -22.68
CA GLU A 395 -14.86 9.91 -21.42
C GLU A 395 -14.59 10.82 -20.21
N LEU A 396 -13.40 11.42 -20.13
CA LEU A 396 -13.05 12.36 -19.07
C LEU A 396 -13.98 13.59 -19.05
N ARG A 397 -14.44 14.06 -20.21
CA ARG A 397 -15.42 15.15 -20.31
C ARG A 397 -16.74 14.77 -19.61
N LYS A 398 -17.24 13.54 -19.83
CA LYS A 398 -18.46 13.03 -19.17
C LYS A 398 -18.27 12.90 -17.66
N VAL A 399 -17.09 12.45 -17.21
CA VAL A 399 -16.75 12.36 -15.78
C VAL A 399 -16.76 13.74 -15.13
N LEU A 400 -16.16 14.76 -15.75
CA LEU A 400 -16.13 16.12 -15.20
C LEU A 400 -17.53 16.73 -15.07
N VAL A 401 -18.41 16.56 -16.06
CA VAL A 401 -19.81 17.03 -15.97
C VAL A 401 -20.55 16.36 -14.82
N LYS A 402 -20.37 15.04 -14.64
CA LYS A 402 -20.96 14.31 -13.52
C LYS A 402 -20.46 14.78 -12.15
N VAL A 403 -19.18 15.16 -12.03
CA VAL A 403 -18.62 15.65 -10.75
C VAL A 403 -19.37 16.89 -10.25
N ASP A 404 -19.67 17.84 -11.14
CA ASP A 404 -20.44 19.05 -10.79
C ASP A 404 -21.89 18.70 -10.37
N GLU A 405 -22.55 17.77 -11.08
CA GLU A 405 -23.88 17.25 -10.72
C GLU A 405 -23.87 16.56 -9.34
N TYR A 406 -22.92 15.66 -9.09
CA TYR A 406 -22.80 14.95 -7.82
C TYR A 406 -22.50 15.90 -6.65
N HIS A 407 -21.65 16.91 -6.82
CA HIS A 407 -21.40 17.94 -5.81
C HIS A 407 -22.67 18.72 -5.44
N SER A 408 -23.46 19.13 -6.44
CA SER A 408 -24.74 19.84 -6.23
C SER A 408 -25.73 18.98 -5.43
N VAL A 409 -25.89 17.70 -5.81
CA VAL A 409 -26.76 16.75 -5.09
C VAL A 409 -26.26 16.49 -3.66
N HIS A 410 -24.94 16.32 -3.46
CA HIS A 410 -24.36 16.12 -2.14
C HIS A 410 -24.60 17.33 -1.22
N GLN A 411 -24.46 18.56 -1.74
CA GLN A 411 -24.72 19.78 -0.99
C GLN A 411 -26.18 19.87 -0.56
N LYS A 412 -27.13 19.59 -1.47
CA LYS A 412 -28.55 19.58 -1.16
C LYS A 412 -28.92 18.56 -0.09
N LEU A 413 -28.52 17.30 -0.27
CA LEU A 413 -28.77 16.23 0.71
C LEU A 413 -28.14 16.55 2.08
N SER A 414 -27.00 17.23 2.12
CA SER A 414 -26.37 17.65 3.37
C SER A 414 -27.15 18.74 4.11
N ALA A 415 -27.87 19.61 3.39
CA ALA A 415 -28.76 20.60 3.99
C ALA A 415 -30.05 19.95 4.50
N ASP A 416 -30.74 19.16 3.66
CA ASP A 416 -31.98 18.46 4.01
C ASP A 416 -31.79 17.57 5.27
N MET A 417 -30.69 16.80 5.32
CA MET A 417 -30.34 15.99 6.49
C MET A 417 -30.02 16.81 7.75
N ALA A 418 -29.50 18.03 7.61
CA ALA A 418 -29.20 18.90 8.75
C ALA A 418 -30.48 19.45 9.38
N ASP A 419 -31.46 19.83 8.56
CA ASP A 419 -32.78 20.27 9.02
C ASP A 419 -33.57 19.12 9.66
N ASN A 420 -33.57 17.93 9.04
CA ASN A 420 -34.12 16.72 9.65
C ASN A 420 -33.45 16.39 11.00
N SER A 421 -32.13 16.55 11.11
CA SER A 421 -31.40 16.38 12.39
C SER A 421 -31.77 17.43 13.44
N ASN A 422 -31.99 18.68 13.05
CA ASN A 422 -32.45 19.75 13.93
C ASN A 422 -33.87 19.47 14.45
N LEU A 423 -34.77 19.01 13.57
CA LEU A 423 -36.13 18.63 13.90
C LEU A 423 -36.17 17.45 14.89
N ILE A 424 -35.37 16.40 14.66
CA ILE A 424 -35.22 15.26 15.58
C ILE A 424 -34.78 15.71 16.98
N ARG A 425 -33.77 16.59 17.09
CA ARG A 425 -33.36 17.14 18.40
C ARG A 425 -34.51 17.89 19.09
N SER A 426 -35.28 18.68 18.35
CA SER A 426 -36.44 19.40 18.92
C SER A 426 -37.55 18.46 19.39
N LEU A 427 -37.80 17.37 18.66
CA LEU A 427 -38.82 16.38 18.99
C LEU A 427 -38.42 15.50 20.17
N LEU A 428 -37.13 15.17 20.32
CA LEU A 428 -36.61 14.47 21.51
C LEU A 428 -36.84 15.29 22.79
N VAL A 429 -36.58 16.60 22.76
CA VAL A 429 -36.86 17.49 23.91
C VAL A 429 -38.35 17.52 24.24
N ARG A 430 -39.22 17.63 23.22
CA ARG A 430 -40.69 17.64 23.41
C ARG A 430 -41.24 16.29 23.89
N ALA A 431 -40.66 15.17 23.43
CA ALA A 431 -41.04 13.83 23.86
C ALA A 431 -40.64 13.58 25.33
N GLU A 432 -39.47 14.08 25.73
CA GLU A 432 -39.00 13.99 27.12
C GLU A 432 -39.82 14.87 28.07
N ASP A 433 -40.19 16.09 27.66
CA ASP A 433 -41.11 16.96 28.41
C ASP A 433 -42.50 16.32 28.62
N ALA A 434 -43.08 15.75 27.56
CA ALA A 434 -44.33 14.98 27.64
C ALA A 434 -44.20 13.75 28.57
N ARG A 435 -43.04 13.07 28.55
CA ARG A 435 -42.72 11.95 29.45
C ARG A 435 -42.65 12.40 30.91
N LEU A 436 -42.02 13.53 31.19
CA LEU A 436 -41.93 14.12 32.54
C LEU A 436 -43.31 14.53 33.07
N MET A 437 -44.15 15.13 32.22
CA MET A 437 -45.55 15.47 32.53
C MET A 437 -46.50 14.25 32.57
N ARG A 438 -46.00 13.04 32.27
CA ARG A 438 -46.76 11.78 32.17
C ARG A 438 -47.87 11.78 31.10
N ASP A 439 -47.83 12.68 30.12
CA ASP A 439 -48.76 12.65 28.99
C ASP A 439 -48.33 11.59 27.95
N MET A 440 -48.81 10.38 28.20
CA MET A 440 -48.55 9.21 27.35
C MET A 440 -49.16 9.32 25.94
N LYS A 441 -50.08 10.25 25.68
CA LYS A 441 -50.67 10.43 24.33
C LYS A 441 -49.75 11.27 23.47
N THR A 442 -49.35 12.46 23.94
CA THR A 442 -48.40 13.30 23.19
C THR A 442 -47.02 12.67 23.10
N MET A 443 -46.53 12.02 24.17
CA MET A 443 -45.29 11.23 24.13
C MET A 443 -45.31 10.21 22.97
N LYS A 444 -46.36 9.39 22.85
CA LYS A 444 -46.49 8.42 21.75
C LYS A 444 -46.55 9.08 20.37
N SER A 445 -47.27 10.20 20.22
CA SER A 445 -47.29 10.97 18.97
C SER A 445 -45.89 11.43 18.55
N ARG A 446 -45.11 12.00 19.49
CA ARG A 446 -43.74 12.45 19.20
C ARG A 446 -42.80 11.29 18.87
N TYR A 447 -42.98 10.11 19.46
CA TYR A 447 -42.21 8.92 19.06
C TYR A 447 -42.61 8.35 17.69
N MET A 448 -43.86 8.51 17.24
CA MET A 448 -44.26 8.18 15.86
C MET A 448 -43.62 9.17 14.87
N GLU A 449 -43.72 10.48 15.13
CA GLU A 449 -43.07 11.53 14.33
C GLU A 449 -41.54 11.32 14.24
N LEU A 450 -40.89 10.93 15.35
CA LEU A 450 -39.47 10.57 15.38
C LEU A 450 -39.15 9.30 14.58
N TYR A 451 -40.04 8.30 14.57
CA TYR A 451 -39.86 7.05 13.82
C TYR A 451 -39.90 7.32 12.30
N ASP A 452 -40.87 8.11 11.84
CA ASP A 452 -41.02 8.46 10.44
C ASP A 452 -39.83 9.31 9.95
N LEU A 453 -39.45 10.36 10.69
CA LEU A 453 -38.27 11.17 10.37
C LEU A 453 -36.95 10.38 10.38
N ASN A 454 -36.80 9.41 11.28
CA ASN A 454 -35.61 8.56 11.30
C ASN A 454 -35.59 7.58 10.11
N LYS A 455 -36.75 7.12 9.63
CA LYS A 455 -36.86 6.29 8.43
C LYS A 455 -36.52 7.10 7.17
N ASP A 456 -36.96 8.35 7.09
CA ASP A 456 -36.66 9.23 5.97
C ASP A 456 -35.18 9.65 5.95
N LEU A 457 -34.61 10.03 7.10
CA LEU A 457 -33.18 10.32 7.24
C LEU A 457 -32.30 9.09 6.88
N LEU A 458 -32.74 7.86 7.21
CA LEU A 458 -32.04 6.64 6.78
C LEU A 458 -32.10 6.41 5.25
N ASN A 459 -33.15 6.87 4.57
CA ASN A 459 -33.25 6.80 3.11
C ASN A 459 -32.36 7.87 2.46
N GLU A 460 -32.42 9.12 2.93
CA GLU A 460 -31.52 10.22 2.52
C GLU A 460 -30.05 9.84 2.71
N TYR A 461 -29.71 9.25 3.87
CA TYR A 461 -28.35 8.81 4.16
C TYR A 461 -27.84 7.75 3.17
N LYS A 462 -28.69 6.76 2.80
CA LYS A 462 -28.32 5.76 1.78
C LYS A 462 -28.05 6.41 0.42
N ILE A 463 -28.92 7.32 -0.01
CA ILE A 463 -28.76 8.05 -1.28
C ILE A 463 -27.47 8.87 -1.26
N ARG A 464 -27.22 9.61 -0.16
CA ARG A 464 -26.00 10.38 0.06
C ARG A 464 -24.74 9.51 0.06
N CYS A 465 -24.77 8.32 0.66
CA CYS A 465 -23.63 7.40 0.64
C CYS A 465 -23.33 6.85 -0.76
N SER A 466 -24.36 6.52 -1.57
CA SER A 466 -24.15 6.11 -2.98
C SER A 466 -23.55 7.26 -3.78
N ASN A 467 -24.18 8.43 -3.73
CA ASN A 467 -23.74 9.67 -4.37
C ASN A 467 -22.29 10.05 -3.99
N HIS A 468 -21.92 9.97 -2.71
CA HIS A 468 -20.57 10.26 -2.24
C HIS A 468 -19.54 9.21 -2.71
N THR A 469 -19.92 7.94 -2.79
CA THR A 469 -19.04 6.87 -3.31
C THR A 469 -18.76 7.10 -4.80
N GLU A 470 -19.80 7.35 -5.60
CA GLU A 470 -19.69 7.68 -7.02
C GLU A 470 -18.87 8.97 -7.23
N LEU A 471 -19.08 10.01 -6.41
CA LEU A 471 -18.29 11.24 -6.46
C LEU A 471 -16.79 10.98 -6.22
N LEU A 472 -16.43 10.18 -5.20
CA LEU A 472 -15.04 9.82 -4.91
C LEU A 472 -14.39 9.02 -6.05
N GLU A 473 -15.12 8.10 -6.69
CA GLU A 473 -14.62 7.35 -7.85
C GLU A 473 -14.35 8.27 -9.05
N ASN A 474 -15.27 9.21 -9.32
CA ASN A 474 -15.09 10.19 -10.40
C ASN A 474 -13.93 11.16 -10.11
N LEU A 475 -13.80 11.68 -8.88
CA LEU A 475 -12.66 12.52 -8.47
C LEU A 475 -11.33 11.77 -8.55
N LYS A 476 -11.30 10.49 -8.22
CA LYS A 476 -10.13 9.61 -8.40
C LYS A 476 -9.79 9.45 -9.88
N ALA A 477 -10.78 9.26 -10.76
CA ALA A 477 -10.57 9.17 -12.21
C ALA A 477 -10.01 10.48 -12.80
N VAL A 478 -10.54 11.64 -12.38
CA VAL A 478 -10.00 12.96 -12.77
C VAL A 478 -8.55 13.13 -12.30
N ASN A 479 -8.26 12.83 -11.03
CA ASN A 479 -6.89 12.91 -10.51
C ASN A 479 -5.93 11.94 -11.24
N GLN A 480 -6.38 10.73 -11.57
CA GLN A 480 -5.60 9.77 -12.36
C GLN A 480 -5.35 10.28 -13.78
N ALA A 481 -6.31 10.97 -14.41
CA ALA A 481 -6.15 11.60 -15.72
C ALA A 481 -5.09 12.72 -15.71
N ILE A 482 -5.06 13.56 -14.67
CA ILE A 482 -4.01 14.58 -14.48
C ILE A 482 -2.64 13.91 -14.35
N GLN A 483 -2.53 12.84 -13.56
CA GLN A 483 -1.28 12.10 -13.39
C GLN A 483 -0.83 11.42 -14.68
N ARG A 484 -1.75 10.84 -15.47
CA ARG A 484 -1.48 10.27 -16.80
C ARG A 484 -0.93 11.32 -17.77
N ALA A 485 -1.60 12.48 -17.88
CA ALA A 485 -1.14 13.59 -18.74
C ALA A 485 0.22 14.18 -18.30
N GLY A 486 0.53 14.11 -17.00
CA GLY A 486 1.86 14.40 -16.48
C GLY A 486 2.90 13.31 -16.79
N ARG A 487 2.52 12.02 -16.70
CA ARG A 487 3.40 10.86 -16.98
C ARG A 487 3.76 10.71 -18.46
N LEU A 488 3.00 11.29 -19.37
CA LEU A 488 3.41 11.45 -20.77
C LEU A 488 4.62 12.38 -20.96
N ARG A 489 5.07 13.10 -19.92
CA ARG A 489 6.14 14.12 -19.98
C ARG A 489 7.23 13.84 -18.94
N VAL A 490 8.44 14.35 -19.20
CA VAL A 490 9.62 14.10 -18.35
C VAL A 490 10.19 15.44 -17.89
N GLY A 491 10.68 15.50 -16.65
CA GLY A 491 11.27 16.72 -16.07
C GLY A 491 10.26 17.81 -15.72
N LYS A 492 10.64 19.08 -15.96
CA LYS A 492 9.88 20.29 -15.64
C LYS A 492 8.49 20.35 -16.32
N PRO A 493 8.32 19.98 -17.61
CA PRO A 493 7.01 19.97 -18.27
C PRO A 493 5.93 19.13 -17.55
N LYS A 494 6.32 18.01 -16.91
CA LYS A 494 5.39 17.20 -16.10
C LYS A 494 4.77 17.99 -14.95
N ASN A 495 5.61 18.72 -14.19
CA ASN A 495 5.15 19.51 -13.06
C ASN A 495 4.29 20.70 -13.51
N GLN A 496 4.70 21.36 -14.61
CA GLN A 496 3.93 22.46 -15.21
C GLN A 496 2.53 22.03 -15.65
N VAL A 497 2.40 20.86 -16.30
CA VAL A 497 1.09 20.30 -16.69
C VAL A 497 0.25 19.94 -15.47
N ILE A 498 0.82 19.31 -14.43
CA ILE A 498 0.07 18.96 -13.21
C ILE A 498 -0.46 20.21 -12.49
N THR A 499 0.32 21.29 -12.40
CA THR A 499 -0.15 22.56 -11.82
C THR A 499 -1.20 23.22 -12.68
N ALA A 500 -0.94 23.38 -13.99
CA ALA A 500 -1.86 24.04 -14.90
C ALA A 500 -3.20 23.29 -15.05
N CYS A 501 -3.20 21.96 -15.02
CA CYS A 501 -4.44 21.16 -14.97
C CYS A 501 -5.24 21.40 -13.68
N ARG A 502 -4.58 21.51 -12.52
CA ARG A 502 -5.25 21.81 -11.24
C ARG A 502 -5.88 23.20 -11.24
N ASP A 503 -5.20 24.19 -11.79
CA ASP A 503 -5.72 25.56 -11.89
C ASP A 503 -6.82 25.70 -12.96
N ALA A 504 -6.74 24.94 -14.06
CA ALA A 504 -7.83 24.81 -15.04
C ALA A 504 -9.10 24.16 -14.44
N ILE A 505 -8.95 23.18 -13.54
CA ILE A 505 -10.08 22.59 -12.81
C ILE A 505 -10.66 23.57 -11.79
N ARG A 506 -9.82 24.27 -11.01
CA ARG A 506 -10.27 25.31 -10.05
C ARG A 506 -11.04 26.45 -10.71
N SER A 507 -10.69 26.79 -11.95
CA SER A 507 -11.36 27.82 -12.76
C SER A 507 -12.53 27.28 -13.60
N ASN A 508 -12.89 25.99 -13.43
CA ASN A 508 -13.85 25.22 -14.23
C ASN A 508 -13.72 25.43 -15.76
N ASN A 509 -12.48 25.52 -16.24
CA ASN A 509 -12.17 25.76 -17.66
C ASN A 509 -11.77 24.46 -18.37
N ILE A 510 -12.77 23.61 -18.59
CA ILE A 510 -12.64 22.27 -19.20
C ILE A 510 -11.91 22.30 -20.56
N ASN A 511 -12.18 23.32 -21.40
CA ASN A 511 -11.55 23.42 -22.72
C ASN A 511 -10.05 23.75 -22.61
N THR A 512 -9.65 24.59 -21.66
CA THR A 512 -8.24 24.88 -21.41
C THR A 512 -7.53 23.69 -20.77
N LEU A 513 -8.18 22.95 -19.86
CA LEU A 513 -7.69 21.69 -19.31
C LEU A 513 -7.31 20.69 -20.43
N PHE A 514 -8.22 20.42 -21.37
CA PHE A 514 -7.93 19.50 -22.48
C PHE A 514 -6.80 19.98 -23.39
N ARG A 515 -6.69 21.30 -23.65
CA ARG A 515 -5.57 21.85 -24.43
C ARG A 515 -4.23 21.67 -23.71
N ILE A 516 -4.19 21.91 -22.39
CA ILE A 516 -3.00 21.67 -21.56
C ILE A 516 -2.62 20.18 -21.56
N MET A 517 -3.59 19.26 -21.43
CA MET A 517 -3.27 17.82 -21.48
C MET A 517 -2.66 17.42 -22.84
N ARG A 518 -3.19 17.96 -23.94
CA ARG A 518 -2.74 17.70 -25.32
C ARG A 518 -1.35 18.27 -25.61
N VAL A 519 -1.18 19.59 -25.52
CA VAL A 519 0.03 20.31 -26.01
C VAL A 519 0.95 20.77 -24.87
N GLY A 520 0.45 20.80 -23.63
CA GLY A 520 1.21 21.21 -22.45
C GLY A 520 1.31 22.73 -22.22
N THR A 521 0.70 23.55 -23.08
CA THR A 521 0.67 25.01 -22.96
C THR A 521 -0.74 25.55 -22.70
N ALA A 522 -0.82 26.60 -21.88
CA ALA A 522 -2.06 27.32 -21.58
C ALA A 522 -2.25 28.60 -22.42
N SER A 523 -1.20 29.05 -23.13
CA SER A 523 -1.24 30.17 -24.07
C SER A 523 -1.62 29.71 -25.48
N SER A 524 -2.30 30.59 -26.21
CA SER A 524 -2.47 30.50 -27.68
C SER A 524 -1.15 30.74 -28.39
#